data_AF-A0A2V9QEQ6-F1
#
_entry.id   AF-A0A2V9QEQ6-F1
#
_cell.length_a   1.000
_cell.length_b   1.000
_cell.length_c   1.000
_cell.angle_alpha   90.00
_cell.angle_beta   90.00
_cell.angle_gamma   90.00
#
_symmetry.space_group_name_H-M   'P 1'
#
loop_
_entity.id
_entity.type
_entity.pdbx_description
1 polymer ?
#
loop_
_entity_poly.entity_id
_entity_poly.type
_entity_poly.pdbx_seq_one_letter_code
_entity_poly.pdbx_strand_id
1 'polypeptide(L)' 'MQSSQSAAAGQTVDQYLAAVLEPTRSTLNKVRAIIGAALPVEAIEIISYRVPAFKYRKVLIW' A
#
# COMPACT_ATOMS: atom_id res chain seq x y z
N MET A 1 18.63 -8.20 -11.70
CA MET A 1 19.40 -7.16 -10.98
C MET A 1 18.52 -6.62 -9.87
N GLN A 2 18.64 -7.19 -8.67
CA GLN A 2 17.98 -6.72 -7.46
C GLN A 2 18.69 -5.43 -7.01
N SER A 3 18.02 -4.30 -7.17
CA SER A 3 18.53 -3.01 -6.70
C SER A 3 18.04 -2.74 -5.29
N SER A 4 18.95 -2.90 -4.34
CA SER A 4 18.86 -2.41 -2.97
C SER A 4 19.05 -0.89 -2.96
N GLN A 5 18.11 -0.07 -2.47
CA GLN A 5 18.46 1.30 -2.01
C GLN A 5 17.42 1.97 -1.09
N SER A 6 17.89 2.30 0.13
CA SER A 6 17.59 3.48 0.97
C SER A 6 16.21 3.66 1.64
N ALA A 7 16.10 3.23 2.90
CA ALA A 7 15.00 3.52 3.84
C ALA A 7 14.93 4.98 4.36
N ALA A 8 15.30 5.96 3.54
CA ALA A 8 15.12 7.39 3.82
C ALA A 8 14.40 8.15 2.68
N ALA A 9 13.90 7.43 1.67
CA ALA A 9 13.04 7.94 0.60
C ALA A 9 11.82 7.02 0.49
N GLY A 10 10.62 7.60 0.69
CA GLY A 10 9.29 7.01 0.46
C GLY A 10 9.18 5.49 0.49
N GLN A 11 8.83 4.92 1.65
CA GLN A 11 8.35 3.54 1.71
C GLN A 11 7.18 3.38 0.74
N THR A 12 7.21 2.38 -0.16
CA THR A 12 6.05 2.07 -1.03
C THR A 12 5.10 1.12 -0.31
N VAL A 13 3.85 1.00 -0.79
CA VAL A 13 2.90 0.04 -0.23
C VAL A 13 3.40 -1.40 -0.40
N ASP A 14 4.01 -1.73 -1.54
CA ASP A 14 4.56 -3.07 -1.76
C ASP A 14 5.68 -3.40 -0.76
N GLN A 15 6.56 -2.44 -0.47
CA GLN A 15 7.60 -2.60 0.56
C GLN A 15 7.01 -2.73 1.96
N TYR A 16 5.94 -1.98 2.27
CA TYR A 16 5.20 -2.12 3.52
C TYR A 16 4.63 -3.54 3.67
N LEU A 17 3.95 -4.05 2.64
CA LEU A 17 3.33 -5.37 2.65
C LEU A 17 4.37 -6.50 2.66
N ALA A 18 5.52 -6.32 1.99
CA ALA A 18 6.61 -7.29 2.00
C ALA A 18 7.23 -7.47 3.39
N ALA A 19 7.17 -6.44 4.25
CA ALA A 19 7.64 -6.50 5.63
C ALA A 19 6.64 -7.21 6.58
N VAL A 20 5.39 -7.43 6.16
CA VAL A 20 4.38 -8.13 6.94
C VAL A 20 4.55 -9.64 6.77
N LEU A 21 4.51 -10.38 7.88
CA LEU A 21 4.56 -11.84 7.89
C LEU A 21 3.23 -12.47 7.46
N GLU A 22 3.27 -13.72 7.01
CA GLU A 22 2.06 -14.52 6.83
C GLU A 22 1.45 -14.93 8.18
N PRO A 23 0.12 -15.09 8.28
CA PRO A 23 -0.88 -15.00 7.20
C PRO A 23 -1.40 -13.57 6.92
N THR A 24 -0.95 -12.58 7.70
CA THR A 24 -1.46 -11.21 7.67
C THR A 24 -1.24 -10.54 6.31
N ARG A 25 -0.07 -10.77 5.69
CA ARG A 25 0.24 -10.25 4.35
C ARG A 25 -0.78 -10.70 3.31
N SER A 26 -1.14 -11.98 3.29
CA SER A 26 -2.16 -12.49 2.35
C SER A 26 -3.52 -11.83 2.55
N THR A 27 -3.89 -11.52 3.80
CA THR A 27 -5.15 -10.83 4.13
C THR A 27 -5.12 -9.38 3.66
N LEU A 28 -4.04 -8.65 3.94
CA LEU A 28 -3.87 -7.26 3.49
C LEU A 28 -3.90 -7.14 1.96
N ASN A 29 -3.27 -8.06 1.23
CA ASN A 29 -3.35 -8.08 -0.23
C ASN A 29 -4.77 -8.26 -0.76
N LYS A 30 -5.60 -9.08 -0.08
CA LYS A 30 -7.02 -9.25 -0.46
C LYS A 30 -7.80 -7.96 -0.19
N VAL A 31 -7.61 -7.32 0.95
CA VAL A 31 -8.25 -6.05 1.29
C VAL A 31 -7.86 -4.97 0.28
N ARG A 32 -6.57 -4.85 -0.06
CA ARG A 32 -6.06 -3.96 -1.11
C ARG A 32 -6.79 -4.14 -2.44
N ALA A 33 -6.93 -5.40 -2.87
CA ALA A 33 -7.57 -5.72 -4.15
C ALA A 33 -9.07 -5.38 -4.13
N ILE A 34 -9.77 -5.68 -3.04
CA ILE A 34 -11.20 -5.36 -2.87
C ILE A 34 -11.42 -3.84 -2.89
N ILE A 35 -10.60 -3.09 -2.15
CA ILE A 35 -10.69 -1.63 -2.12
C ILE A 35 -10.34 -1.05 -3.50
N GLY A 36 -9.25 -1.50 -4.12
CA GLY A 36 -8.84 -1.05 -5.45
C GLY A 36 -9.89 -1.28 -6.53
N ALA A 37 -10.62 -2.41 -6.46
CA ALA A 37 -11.71 -2.71 -7.39
C ALA A 37 -12.96 -1.82 -7.17
N ALA A 38 -13.16 -1.30 -5.95
CA ALA A 38 -14.28 -0.43 -5.61
C ALA A 38 -14.00 1.06 -5.87
N LEU A 39 -12.74 1.43 -6.12
CA LEU A 39 -12.32 2.82 -6.30
C LEU A 39 -12.34 3.26 -7.77
N PRO A 40 -12.56 4.55 -8.04
CA PRO A 40 -12.39 5.12 -9.38
C PRO A 40 -10.94 5.03 -9.88
N VAL A 41 -10.75 5.07 -11.20
CA VAL A 41 -9.42 4.96 -11.84
C VAL A 41 -8.45 6.07 -11.41
N GLU A 42 -8.98 7.21 -10.94
CA GLU A 42 -8.18 8.35 -10.47
C GLU A 42 -7.65 8.16 -9.04
N ALA A 43 -8.08 7.11 -8.33
CA ALA A 43 -7.56 6.82 -7.00
C ALA A 43 -6.12 6.34 -7.09
N ILE A 44 -5.24 6.94 -6.29
CA ILE A 44 -3.82 6.56 -6.21
C ILE A 44 -3.50 5.97 -4.86
N GLU A 45 -2.62 4.98 -4.84
CA GLU A 45 -2.15 4.38 -3.61
C GLU A 45 -0.91 5.13 -3.09
N ILE A 46 -0.92 5.45 -1.80
CA ILE A 46 0.10 6.26 -1.13
C ILE A 46 0.46 5.67 0.22
N ILE A 47 1.55 6.15 0.82
CA ILE A 47 1.79 6.02 2.25
C ILE A 47 1.39 7.32 2.94
N SER A 48 0.49 7.25 3.91
CA SER A 48 0.08 8.36 4.77
C SER A 48 0.31 7.97 6.22
N TYR A 49 1.00 8.82 6.98
CA TYR A 49 1.36 8.52 8.38
C TYR A 49 2.04 7.15 8.57
N ARG A 50 2.87 6.74 7.61
CA ARG A 50 3.57 5.43 7.58
C ARG A 50 2.65 4.21 7.39
N VAL A 51 1.41 4.39 6.95
CA VAL A 51 0.43 3.33 6.67
C VAL A 51 -0.04 3.42 5.22
N PRO A 52 -0.32 2.29 4.53
CA PRO A 52 -0.98 2.29 3.23
C PRO A 52 -2.31 3.03 3.24
N ALA A 53 -2.54 3.80 2.19
CA ALA A 53 -3.78 4.55 2.01
C ALA A 53 -4.09 4.74 0.52
N PHE A 54 -5.36 4.86 0.18
CA PHE A 54 -5.81 5.35 -1.11
C PHE A 54 -6.16 6.84 -1.01
N LYS A 55 -5.74 7.63 -1.99
CA LYS A 55 -6.13 9.04 -2.11
C LYS A 55 -7.10 9.18 -3.28
N TYR A 56 -8.35 9.51 -2.96
CA TYR A 56 -9.39 9.87 -3.93
C TYR A 56 -10.24 11.00 -3.36
N ARG A 57 -9.97 12.25 -3.79
CA ARG A 57 -10.49 13.52 -3.23
C ARG A 57 -10.13 13.76 -1.75
N LYS A 58 -10.27 12.74 -0.89
CA LYS A 58 -9.80 12.60 0.49
C LYS A 58 -8.91 11.36 0.62
N VAL A 59 -8.28 11.17 1.77
CA VAL A 59 -7.45 9.99 2.07
C VAL A 59 -8.29 8.93 2.77
N LEU A 60 -8.20 7.68 2.30
CA LEU A 60 -8.78 6.48 2.87
C LEU A 60 -7.64 5.57 3.34
N ILE A 61 -7.53 5.34 4.65
CA ILE A 61 -6.49 4.48 5.26
C ILE A 61 -7.06 3.08 5.44
N TRP A 62 -6.24 2.04 5.22
CA TRP A 62 -6.65 0.64 5.32
C TRP A 62 -5.56 -0.25 5.89
#